data_AF-A0A8S1BIL9-F1
#
_entry.id   AF-A0A8S1BIL9-F1
#
_cell.length_a   1.000
_cell.length_b   1.000
_cell.length_c   1.000
_cell.angle_alpha   90.00
_cell.angle_beta   90.00
_cell.angle_gamma   90.00
#
_symmetry.space_group_name_H-M   'P 1'
#
loop_
_entity.id
_entity.type
_entity.pdbx_description
1 polymer ?
#
loop_
_entity_poly.entity_id
_entity_poly.type
_entity_poly.pdbx_seq_one_letter_code
_entity_poly.pdbx_strand_id
1 'polypeptide(L)'
;MSLIMTKAALALKNAESNFQFVKFEAHKPKKKKETHDKDNITNDYKLDGKPSNKDLDLKKIRHEVLKFGMSGFDPTKKQEAKIALAVSLGAKPPKKEYLNYKDLMQKRKEEKLKAQEEKQLMMSKSILHTGGKKKKKTNNDVGHLLSSYGKVQKKDLKKNNDKGAKKKKKR
;
A
#
# COMPACT_ATOMS: atom_id res chain seq x y z
N MET A 1 12.56 17.95 50.99
CA MET A 1 12.38 16.76 51.85
C MET A 1 13.03 17.10 53.17
N SER A 2 12.27 17.10 54.28
CA SER A 2 12.86 17.23 55.61
C SER A 2 13.48 15.89 55.99
N LEU A 3 14.73 15.91 56.45
CA LEU A 3 15.40 14.72 56.96
C LEU A 3 14.84 14.42 58.36
N ILE A 4 14.09 13.33 58.50
CA ILE A 4 13.57 12.90 59.79
C ILE A 4 14.58 11.91 60.38
N MET A 5 15.29 12.34 61.41
CA MET A 5 16.30 11.49 62.08
C MET A 5 15.62 10.38 62.90
N THR A 6 16.21 9.19 62.86
CA THR A 6 15.76 8.07 63.68
C THR A 6 16.33 8.19 65.10
N LYS A 7 15.66 7.58 66.09
CA LYS A 7 16.06 7.61 67.50
C LYS A 7 17.49 7.09 67.74
N ALA A 8 17.92 6.12 66.94
CA ALA A 8 19.28 5.58 66.99
C ALA A 8 20.33 6.55 66.41
N ALA A 9 19.98 7.32 65.37
CA ALA A 9 20.87 8.32 64.78
C ALA A 9 21.12 9.48 65.75
N LEU A 10 20.14 9.87 66.55
CA LEU A 10 20.30 10.91 67.59
C LEU A 10 21.27 10.48 68.72
N ALA A 11 21.45 9.18 68.95
CA ALA A 11 22.40 8.68 69.93
C ALA A 11 23.87 8.77 69.45
N LEU A 12 24.08 8.90 68.14
CA LEU A 12 25.40 9.06 67.54
C LEU A 12 25.73 10.56 67.41
N LYS A 13 26.81 11.01 68.04
CA LYS A 13 27.16 12.44 68.17
C LYS A 13 27.37 13.18 66.83
N ASN A 14 27.64 12.46 65.74
CA ASN A 14 27.99 13.01 64.42
C ASN A 14 27.10 12.45 63.30
N ALA A 15 25.84 12.10 63.58
CA ALA A 15 24.97 11.49 62.57
C ALA A 15 24.56 12.45 61.45
N GLU A 16 24.43 13.75 61.75
CA GLU A 16 24.05 14.77 60.76
C GLU A 16 25.18 15.03 59.75
N SER A 17 26.44 15.05 60.20
CA SER A 17 27.59 15.36 59.33
C SER A 17 27.96 14.22 58.37
N ASN A 18 27.62 12.98 58.73
CA ASN A 18 27.92 11.80 57.91
C ASN A 18 26.76 11.37 57.00
N PHE A 19 25.65 12.12 56.99
CA PHE A 19 24.49 11.77 56.17
C PHE A 19 24.73 12.10 54.69
N GLN A 20 24.67 11.09 53.83
CA GLN A 20 24.74 11.27 52.38
C GLN A 20 23.46 10.78 51.71
N PHE A 21 22.81 11.66 50.97
CA PHE A 21 21.65 11.33 50.16
C PHE A 21 22.07 11.14 48.70
N VAL A 22 22.06 9.89 48.24
CA VAL A 22 22.33 9.56 46.84
C VAL A 22 21.01 9.31 46.12
N LYS A 23 20.61 10.23 45.24
CA LYS A 23 19.42 10.08 44.40
C LYS A 23 19.83 9.52 43.04
N PHE A 24 19.38 8.31 42.73
CA PHE A 24 19.48 7.76 41.38
C PHE A 24 18.20 8.06 40.61
N GLU A 25 18.33 8.79 39.49
CA GLU A 25 17.25 8.95 38.53
C GLU A 25 17.54 8.05 37.32
N ALA A 26 16.75 7.00 37.15
CA ALA A 26 16.91 6.10 36.02
C ALA A 26 16.51 6.82 34.73
N HIS A 27 17.41 6.86 33.74
CA HIS A 27 17.05 7.36 32.43
C HIS A 27 15.97 6.47 31.81
N LYS A 28 14.86 7.09 31.38
CA LYS A 28 13.84 6.37 30.59
C LYS A 28 14.52 5.76 29.36
N PRO A 29 14.29 4.48 29.06
CA PRO A 29 14.88 3.86 27.89
C PRO A 29 14.50 4.68 26.66
N LYS A 30 15.49 5.05 25.85
CA LYS A 30 15.24 5.65 24.54
C LYS A 30 14.32 4.67 23.81
N LYS A 31 13.05 5.03 23.60
CA LYS A 31 12.22 4.32 22.63
C LYS A 31 13.06 4.29 21.36
N LYS A 32 13.42 3.10 20.87
CA LYS A 32 13.94 2.98 19.52
C LYS A 32 12.96 3.77 18.67
N LYS A 33 13.43 4.86 18.06
CA LYS A 33 12.72 5.38 16.90
C LYS A 33 12.75 4.19 15.98
N GLU A 34 11.64 3.47 15.88
CA GLU A 34 11.41 2.69 14.69
C GLU A 34 11.72 3.67 13.57
N THR A 35 12.73 3.38 12.78
CA THR A 35 12.86 3.92 11.44
C THR A 35 11.69 3.34 10.63
N HIS A 36 10.47 3.63 11.07
CA HIS A 36 9.53 4.18 10.14
C HIS A 36 10.23 5.41 9.64
N ASP A 37 10.79 5.30 8.44
CA ASP A 37 10.81 6.42 7.52
C ASP A 37 9.40 7.01 7.59
N LYS A 38 9.23 7.94 8.53
CA LYS A 38 8.27 8.99 8.40
C LYS A 38 8.85 9.80 7.25
N ASP A 39 8.59 9.32 6.04
CA ASP A 39 8.13 10.21 5.00
C ASP A 39 7.19 11.15 5.73
N ASN A 40 7.65 12.38 5.89
CA ASN A 40 6.85 13.46 6.38
C ASN A 40 5.64 13.52 5.44
N ILE A 41 4.59 12.76 5.77
CA ILE A 41 3.23 13.18 5.55
C ILE A 41 3.05 14.29 6.58
N THR A 42 3.75 15.41 6.35
CA THR A 42 3.16 16.70 6.58
C THR A 42 1.81 16.59 5.89
N ASN A 43 0.76 16.66 6.68
CA ASN A 43 -0.55 17.03 6.22
C ASN A 43 -0.43 18.47 5.71
N ASP A 44 0.25 18.66 4.59
CA ASP A 44 0.27 19.87 3.79
C ASP A 44 -0.87 19.79 2.78
N TYR A 45 -2.09 19.55 3.28
CA TYR A 45 -3.26 20.14 2.64
C TYR A 45 -3.23 21.66 2.88
N LYS A 46 -2.17 22.32 2.43
CA LYS A 46 -2.33 23.70 1.98
C LYS A 46 -3.20 23.62 0.74
N LEU A 47 -4.51 23.67 0.97
CA LEU A 47 -5.46 24.15 -0.01
C LEU A 47 -5.13 25.63 -0.20
N ASP A 48 -4.02 25.91 -0.87
CA ASP A 48 -3.67 27.25 -1.27
C ASP A 48 -4.79 27.72 -2.20
N GLY A 49 -5.43 28.78 -1.76
CA GLY A 49 -6.56 29.38 -2.42
C GLY A 49 -6.27 29.64 -3.89
N LYS A 50 -7.36 29.51 -4.66
CA LYS A 50 -7.54 29.77 -6.09
C LYS A 50 -7.42 28.52 -6.97
N PRO A 51 -8.54 28.05 -7.56
CA PRO A 51 -8.49 27.13 -8.69
C PRO A 51 -7.94 27.92 -9.86
N SER A 52 -6.62 28.02 -9.94
CA SER A 52 -6.03 28.30 -11.24
C SER A 52 -6.52 27.18 -12.14
N ASN A 53 -7.01 27.53 -13.33
CA ASN A 53 -7.41 26.64 -14.41
C ASN A 53 -6.20 25.81 -14.90
N LYS A 54 -5.64 25.02 -13.99
CA LYS A 54 -4.46 24.18 -14.11
C LYS A 54 -5.03 22.80 -14.34
N ASP A 55 -4.90 22.35 -15.58
CA ASP A 55 -4.97 20.97 -16.02
C ASP A 55 -5.16 19.98 -14.87
N LEU A 56 -6.36 19.43 -14.77
CA LEU A 56 -6.66 18.31 -13.88
C LEU A 56 -5.65 17.20 -14.18
N ASP A 57 -4.61 17.09 -13.35
CA ASP A 57 -3.60 16.06 -13.51
C ASP A 57 -4.28 14.72 -13.23
N LEU A 58 -4.70 14.06 -14.31
CA LEU A 58 -5.43 12.80 -14.29
C LEU A 58 -4.68 11.75 -13.45
N LYS A 59 -3.35 11.84 -13.34
CA LYS A 59 -2.54 10.94 -12.52
C LYS A 59 -2.81 11.13 -11.03
N LYS A 60 -2.92 12.38 -10.56
CA LYS A 60 -3.22 12.70 -9.15
C LYS A 60 -4.64 12.30 -8.79
N ILE A 61 -5.61 12.67 -9.62
CA ILE A 61 -7.03 12.31 -9.41
C ILE A 61 -7.20 10.80 -9.34
N ARG A 62 -6.56 10.07 -10.25
CA ARG A 62 -6.60 8.60 -10.23
C ARG A 62 -6.07 8.01 -8.92
N HIS A 63 -5.00 8.59 -8.39
CA HIS A 63 -4.41 8.16 -7.12
C HIS A 63 -5.35 8.45 -5.94
N GLU A 64 -6.00 9.62 -5.94
CA GLU A 64 -6.97 10.01 -4.92
C GLU A 64 -8.22 9.11 -4.94
N VAL A 65 -8.79 8.84 -6.11
CA VAL A 65 -9.94 7.93 -6.23
C VAL A 65 -9.59 6.52 -5.76
N LEU A 66 -8.38 6.05 -6.07
CA LEU A 66 -7.90 4.77 -5.56
C LEU A 66 -7.80 4.77 -4.03
N LYS A 67 -7.16 5.79 -3.44
CA LYS A 67 -7.04 5.94 -1.98
C LYS A 67 -8.41 5.97 -1.31
N PHE A 68 -9.36 6.67 -1.91
CA PHE A 68 -10.76 6.73 -1.46
C PHE A 68 -11.42 5.35 -1.51
N GLY A 69 -11.32 4.64 -2.64
CA GLY A 69 -11.88 3.28 -2.78
C GLY A 69 -11.31 2.28 -1.76
N MET A 70 -10.03 2.39 -1.42
CA MET A 70 -9.39 1.56 -0.40
C MET A 70 -9.87 1.86 1.03
N SER A 71 -10.44 3.03 1.28
CA SER A 71 -10.88 3.42 2.62
C SER A 71 -12.01 2.53 3.14
N GLY A 72 -12.92 2.13 2.26
CA GLY A 72 -14.11 1.33 2.57
C GLY A 72 -13.92 -0.19 2.55
N PHE A 73 -12.68 -0.69 2.48
CA PHE A 73 -12.42 -2.13 2.47
C PHE A 73 -12.31 -2.72 3.87
N ASP A 74 -12.65 -4.02 3.98
CA ASP A 74 -12.37 -4.85 5.14
C ASP A 74 -10.88 -4.79 5.51
N PRO A 75 -10.49 -4.95 6.79
CA PRO A 75 -9.11 -4.77 7.23
C PRO A 75 -8.07 -5.60 6.44
N THR A 76 -8.38 -6.86 6.13
CA THR A 76 -7.50 -7.76 5.37
C THR A 76 -7.32 -7.29 3.93
N LYS A 77 -8.44 -7.04 3.22
CA LYS A 77 -8.45 -6.52 1.84
C LYS A 77 -7.80 -5.14 1.75
N LYS A 78 -7.95 -4.31 2.79
CA LYS A 78 -7.33 -2.99 2.90
C LYS A 78 -5.80 -3.09 2.97
N GLN A 79 -5.26 -4.07 3.68
CA GLN A 79 -3.81 -4.32 3.72
C GLN A 79 -3.29 -4.80 2.36
N GLU A 80 -3.96 -5.76 1.73
CA GLU A 80 -3.61 -6.25 0.40
C GLU A 80 -3.62 -5.11 -0.64
N ALA A 81 -4.65 -4.27 -0.61
CA ALA A 81 -4.77 -3.10 -1.48
C ALA A 81 -3.64 -2.08 -1.26
N LYS A 82 -3.21 -1.88 -0.02
CA LYS A 82 -2.07 -0.98 0.31
C LYS A 82 -0.76 -1.54 -0.22
N ILE A 83 -0.53 -2.84 -0.04
CA ILE A 83 0.66 -3.52 -0.58
C ILE A 83 0.68 -3.41 -2.10
N ALA A 84 -0.45 -3.65 -2.76
CA ALA A 84 -0.62 -3.49 -4.20
C ALA A 84 -0.29 -2.07 -4.68
N LEU A 85 -0.83 -1.06 -3.99
CA LEU A 85 -0.53 0.34 -4.29
C LEU A 85 0.96 0.64 -4.12
N ALA A 86 1.56 0.24 -3.01
CA ALA A 86 2.99 0.46 -2.75
C ALA A 86 3.88 -0.18 -3.85
N VAL A 87 3.60 -1.42 -4.24
CA VAL A 87 4.33 -2.09 -5.33
C VAL A 87 4.13 -1.37 -6.66
N SER A 88 2.92 -0.86 -6.94
CA SER A 88 2.66 -0.07 -8.16
C SER A 88 3.44 1.25 -8.20
N LEU A 89 3.73 1.83 -7.04
CA LEU A 89 4.58 3.01 -6.87
C LEU A 89 6.08 2.69 -6.91
N GLY A 90 6.45 1.41 -7.05
CA GLY A 90 7.83 0.95 -7.16
C GLY A 90 8.41 0.33 -5.89
N ALA A 91 7.61 0.17 -4.83
CA ALA A 91 8.07 -0.56 -3.65
C ALA A 91 8.36 -2.03 -3.99
N LYS A 92 9.29 -2.62 -3.25
CA LYS A 92 9.61 -4.05 -3.39
C LYS A 92 8.44 -4.90 -2.88
N PRO A 93 7.97 -5.91 -3.63
CA PRO A 93 6.90 -6.78 -3.17
C PRO A 93 7.31 -7.60 -1.93
N PRO A 94 6.33 -8.00 -1.09
CA PRO A 94 6.61 -8.79 0.10
C PRO A 94 7.23 -10.14 -0.26
N LYS A 95 8.04 -10.67 0.65
CA LYS A 95 8.69 -11.98 0.48
C LYS A 95 7.64 -13.08 0.53
N LYS A 96 7.75 -14.05 -0.38
CA LYS A 96 6.90 -15.25 -0.38
C LYS A 96 7.26 -16.16 0.78
N GLU A 97 6.28 -16.92 1.23
CA GLU A 97 6.46 -17.96 2.24
C GLU A 97 7.47 -19.02 1.77
N TYR A 98 8.22 -19.56 2.72
CA TYR A 98 9.14 -20.65 2.47
C TYR A 98 8.33 -21.95 2.30
N LEU A 99 8.47 -22.57 1.13
CA LEU A 99 7.83 -23.83 0.80
C LEU A 99 8.88 -24.82 0.30
N ASN A 100 8.69 -26.10 0.60
CA ASN A 100 9.51 -27.16 0.01
C ASN A 100 9.35 -27.15 -1.52
N TYR A 101 10.45 -27.37 -2.23
CA TYR A 101 10.48 -27.38 -3.68
C TYR A 101 9.50 -28.39 -4.30
N LYS A 102 9.37 -29.59 -3.72
CA LYS A 102 8.45 -30.63 -4.25
C LYS A 102 6.99 -30.16 -4.17
N ASP A 103 6.60 -29.61 -3.03
CA ASP A 103 5.24 -29.09 -2.79
C ASP A 103 4.95 -27.87 -3.68
N LEU A 104 5.92 -26.97 -3.83
CA LEU A 104 5.81 -25.81 -4.73
C LEU A 104 5.58 -26.26 -6.19
N MET A 105 6.29 -27.30 -6.62
CA MET A 105 6.14 -27.84 -7.98
C MET A 105 4.78 -28.52 -8.19
N GLN A 106 4.27 -29.24 -7.19
CA GLN A 106 2.92 -29.81 -7.24
C GLN A 106 1.85 -28.73 -7.33
N LYS A 107 1.88 -27.71 -6.45
CA LYS A 107 0.96 -26.56 -6.49
C LYS A 107 0.96 -25.88 -7.86
N ARG A 108 2.13 -25.65 -8.46
CA ARG A 108 2.25 -25.06 -9.81
C ARG A 108 1.66 -25.94 -10.92
N LYS A 109 1.72 -27.28 -10.79
CA LYS A 109 1.10 -28.19 -11.76
C LYS A 109 -0.42 -28.12 -11.64
N GLU A 110 -0.96 -28.17 -10.43
CA GLU A 110 -2.39 -28.05 -10.16
C GLU A 110 -2.97 -26.71 -10.63
N GLU A 111 -2.30 -25.59 -10.34
CA GLU A 111 -2.69 -24.27 -10.82
C GLU A 111 -2.73 -24.19 -12.35
N LYS A 112 -1.77 -24.83 -13.04
CA LYS A 112 -1.75 -24.89 -14.50
C LYS A 112 -2.91 -25.70 -15.07
N LEU A 113 -3.26 -26.82 -14.43
CA LEU A 113 -4.38 -27.66 -14.84
C LEU A 113 -5.70 -26.92 -14.63
N LYS A 114 -5.94 -26.37 -13.44
CA LYS A 114 -7.14 -25.55 -13.14
C LYS A 114 -7.29 -24.38 -14.11
N ALA A 115 -6.21 -23.66 -14.41
CA ALA A 115 -6.24 -22.56 -15.37
C ALA A 115 -6.53 -23.02 -16.81
N GLN A 116 -6.17 -24.25 -17.19
CA GLN A 116 -6.54 -24.83 -18.49
C GLN A 116 -8.01 -25.23 -18.52
N GLU A 117 -8.51 -25.86 -17.46
CA GLU A 117 -9.91 -26.24 -17.31
C GLU A 117 -10.84 -25.01 -17.31
N GLU A 118 -10.54 -24.00 -16.50
CA GLU A 118 -11.28 -22.73 -16.50
C GLU A 118 -11.30 -22.09 -17.89
N LYS A 119 -10.17 -22.13 -18.61
CA LYS A 119 -10.10 -21.59 -19.96
C LYS A 119 -10.98 -22.39 -20.92
N GLN A 120 -10.97 -23.72 -20.84
CA GLN A 120 -11.84 -24.58 -21.66
C GLN A 120 -13.31 -24.33 -21.36
N LEU A 121 -13.69 -24.21 -20.09
CA LEU A 121 -15.05 -23.88 -19.65
C LEU A 121 -15.50 -22.48 -20.11
N MET A 122 -14.63 -21.48 -20.06
CA MET A 122 -14.96 -20.15 -20.60
C MET A 122 -15.11 -20.18 -22.12
N MET A 123 -14.26 -20.93 -22.83
CA MET A 123 -14.34 -21.08 -24.28
C MET A 123 -15.59 -21.84 -24.73
N SER A 124 -16.02 -22.85 -23.98
CA SER A 124 -17.25 -23.59 -24.27
C SER A 124 -18.52 -22.77 -23.98
N LYS A 125 -18.47 -21.85 -23.00
CA LYS A 125 -19.58 -20.94 -22.68
C LYS A 125 -19.66 -19.70 -23.58
N SER A 126 -18.59 -19.33 -24.29
CA SER A 126 -18.59 -18.17 -25.18
C SER A 126 -18.87 -18.57 -26.64
N ILE A 127 -19.99 -18.11 -27.18
CA ILE A 127 -20.40 -18.31 -28.59
C ILE A 127 -19.40 -17.64 -29.57
N LEU A 128 -18.65 -16.64 -29.11
CA LEU A 128 -17.63 -15.95 -29.90
C LEU A 128 -16.25 -16.53 -29.60
N HIS A 129 -15.73 -17.35 -30.53
CA HIS A 129 -14.35 -17.85 -30.53
C HIS A 129 -13.33 -16.73 -30.80
N THR A 130 -13.23 -15.75 -29.92
CA THR A 130 -12.17 -14.75 -30.01
C THR A 130 -10.94 -15.29 -29.28
N GLY A 131 -9.96 -15.75 -30.07
CA GLY A 131 -8.66 -16.22 -29.59
C GLY A 131 -7.87 -15.11 -28.89
N GLY A 132 -8.19 -14.86 -27.61
CA GLY A 132 -7.47 -13.90 -26.79
C GLY A 132 -6.03 -14.35 -26.57
N LYS A 133 -5.07 -13.55 -27.04
CA LYS A 133 -3.64 -13.76 -26.79
C LYS A 133 -3.38 -13.79 -25.27
N LYS A 134 -2.71 -14.84 -24.78
CA LYS A 134 -2.31 -14.96 -23.37
C LYS A 134 -1.50 -13.72 -22.99
N LYS A 135 -2.02 -12.88 -22.09
CA LYS A 135 -1.23 -11.81 -21.50
C LYS A 135 -0.21 -12.45 -20.55
N LYS A 136 1.07 -12.18 -20.79
CA LYS A 136 2.16 -12.61 -19.91
C LYS A 136 1.94 -11.96 -18.54
N LYS A 137 1.79 -12.77 -17.48
CA LYS A 137 1.76 -12.26 -16.10
C LYS A 137 3.08 -11.52 -15.87
N THR A 138 3.00 -10.23 -15.54
CA THR A 138 4.18 -9.46 -15.16
C THR A 138 4.56 -9.85 -13.74
N ASN A 139 5.86 -9.88 -13.42
CA ASN A 139 6.34 -10.30 -12.10
C ASN A 139 5.89 -9.36 -10.95
N ASN A 140 5.32 -8.21 -11.30
CA ASN A 140 4.81 -7.18 -10.39
C ASN A 140 3.27 -7.07 -10.49
N ASP A 141 2.56 -8.19 -10.70
CA ASP A 141 1.10 -8.17 -10.75
C ASP A 141 0.54 -7.84 -9.35
N VAL A 142 0.10 -6.59 -9.17
CA VAL A 142 -0.33 -5.98 -7.88
C VAL A 142 -1.73 -6.42 -7.46
N GLY A 143 -2.14 -7.64 -7.78
CA GLY A 143 -3.47 -8.15 -7.48
C GLY A 143 -4.61 -7.47 -8.27
N HIS A 144 -5.82 -7.98 -8.06
CA HIS A 144 -6.97 -7.73 -8.92
C HIS A 144 -7.49 -6.28 -8.88
N LEU A 145 -7.21 -5.54 -7.80
CA LEU A 145 -7.76 -4.20 -7.54
C LEU A 145 -7.30 -3.16 -8.57
N LEU A 146 -6.03 -3.20 -8.98
CA LEU A 146 -5.45 -2.23 -9.90
C LEU A 146 -5.50 -2.68 -11.37
N SER A 147 -5.86 -3.92 -11.63
CA SER A 147 -5.82 -4.49 -12.98
C SER A 147 -6.84 -3.87 -13.93
N SER A 148 -8.02 -3.49 -13.41
CA SER A 148 -9.15 -2.93 -14.16
C SER A 148 -9.20 -1.40 -14.15
N TYR A 149 -8.65 -0.75 -13.13
CA TYR A 149 -8.82 0.69 -12.96
C TYR A 149 -7.90 1.47 -13.90
N GLY A 150 -8.47 2.33 -14.76
CA GLY A 150 -7.78 3.32 -15.60
C GLY A 150 -6.87 2.80 -16.72
N LYS A 151 -7.06 1.55 -17.20
CA LYS A 151 -6.46 1.11 -18.47
C LYS A 151 -7.33 1.59 -19.63
N VAL A 152 -6.91 2.66 -20.30
CA VAL A 152 -7.49 3.06 -21.59
C VAL A 152 -7.06 2.01 -22.61
N GLN A 153 -8.02 1.31 -23.22
CA GLN A 153 -7.69 0.34 -24.25
C GLN A 153 -7.43 1.10 -25.56
N LYS A 154 -6.49 0.63 -26.38
CA LYS A 154 -6.18 1.27 -27.68
C LYS A 154 -7.41 1.42 -28.60
N LYS A 155 -8.45 0.60 -28.39
CA LYS A 155 -9.74 0.69 -29.10
C LYS A 155 -10.56 1.92 -28.72
N ASP A 156 -10.43 2.40 -27.48
CA ASP A 156 -11.20 3.53 -26.95
C ASP A 156 -10.63 4.86 -27.52
N LEU A 157 -9.33 4.90 -27.81
CA LEU A 157 -8.65 6.04 -28.45
C LEU A 157 -9.06 6.23 -29.93
N LYS A 158 -9.49 5.16 -30.63
CA LYS A 158 -9.83 5.23 -32.06
C LYS A 158 -11.21 5.84 -32.34
N LYS A 159 -12.12 5.85 -31.36
CA LYS A 159 -13.54 6.20 -31.58
C LYS A 159 -13.79 7.70 -31.84
N ASN A 160 -12.81 8.56 -31.58
CA ASN A 160 -12.96 10.02 -31.69
C ASN A 160 -12.45 10.61 -33.01
N ASN A 161 -11.65 9.88 -33.80
CA ASN A 161 -11.11 10.40 -35.07
C ASN A 161 -12.02 10.16 -36.29
N ASP A 162 -12.98 9.23 -36.21
CA ASP A 162 -13.87 8.89 -37.33
C ASP A 162 -15.17 9.72 -37.41
N LYS A 163 -15.35 10.70 -36.50
CA LYS A 163 -16.51 11.63 -36.54
C LYS A 163 -16.20 12.95 -37.25
N GLY A 164 -15.12 13.01 -38.03
CA GLY A 164 -14.74 14.16 -38.85
C GLY A 164 -15.25 14.04 -40.29
N ALA A 165 -16.14 14.97 -40.67
CA ALA A 165 -16.45 15.40 -42.05
C ALA A 165 -17.08 14.38 -43.02
N LYS A 166 -18.39 14.12 -42.86
CA LYS A 166 -19.25 13.81 -44.02
C LYS A 166 -19.36 15.07 -44.89
N LYS A 167 -18.48 15.22 -45.89
CA LYS A 167 -18.63 16.24 -46.95
C LYS A 167 -19.98 16.01 -47.64
N LYS A 168 -20.92 16.94 -47.46
CA LYS A 168 -22.16 17.01 -48.26
C LYS A 168 -21.74 17.25 -49.72
N LYS A 169 -21.95 16.26 -50.59
CA LYS A 169 -21.91 16.48 -52.05
C LYS A 169 -23.07 17.43 -52.39
N LYS A 170 -22.76 18.62 -52.89
CA LYS A 170 -23.74 19.50 -53.54
C LYS A 170 -24.25 18.75 -54.80
N ARG A 171 -25.57 18.72 -54.95
CA ARG A 171 -26.24 18.32 -56.20
C ARG A 171 -26.20 19.49 -57.17
#